data_AF-A0AAN5RH53-F1
#
_entry.id   AF-A0AAN5RH53-F1
#
_cell.length_a   1.000
_cell.length_b   1.000
_cell.length_c   1.000
_cell.angle_alpha   90.00
_cell.angle_beta   90.00
_cell.angle_gamma   90.00
#
_symmetry.space_group_name_H-M   'P 1'
#
loop_
_entity.id
_entity.type
_entity.pdbx_description
1 polymer ?
#
loop_
_entity_poly.entity_id
_entity_poly.type
_entity_poly.pdbx_seq_one_letter_code
_entity_poly.pdbx_strand_id
1 'polypeptide(L)'
;SFTRPLKLVVNSGNGAAGHVIDEVEKRFVAAGVPVTFIKVHHQPDGHFPNGIPNPLLPECRQDTADAVREHGADMGIAFDGDFDRCFMFDNDAEFIEGYYIVGLLAEAFLQK
;
A
#
# COMPACT_ATOMS: atom_id res chain seq x y z
N SER A 1 5.92 -18.49 3.60
CA SER A 1 5.46 -18.47 5.00
C SER A 1 5.94 -17.18 5.62
N PHE A 2 5.07 -16.41 6.30
CA PHE A 2 5.49 -15.19 7.00
C PHE A 2 6.34 -15.58 8.22
N THR A 3 7.59 -15.14 8.25
CA THR A 3 8.55 -15.48 9.32
C THR A 3 8.45 -14.56 10.53
N ARG A 4 7.73 -13.44 10.42
CA ARG A 4 7.48 -12.46 11.48
C ARG A 4 6.19 -11.67 11.19
N PRO A 5 5.60 -10.99 12.19
CA PRO A 5 4.53 -10.03 11.96
C PRO A 5 4.96 -8.87 11.07
N LEU A 6 4.05 -8.42 10.21
CA LEU A 6 4.24 -7.26 9.32
C LEU A 6 3.18 -6.19 9.56
N LYS A 7 3.59 -4.93 9.50
CA LYS A 7 2.71 -3.76 9.52
C LYS A 7 2.82 -3.04 8.18
N LEU A 8 1.71 -2.93 7.46
CA LEU A 8 1.68 -2.37 6.11
C LEU A 8 0.79 -1.13 6.09
N VAL A 9 1.32 -0.01 5.62
CA VAL A 9 0.48 1.16 5.28
C VAL A 9 -0.15 0.92 3.91
N VAL A 10 -1.45 1.17 3.80
CA VAL A 10 -2.19 1.08 2.54
C VAL A 10 -3.01 2.34 2.34
N ASN A 11 -2.67 3.10 1.31
CA ASN A 11 -3.35 4.32 0.89
C ASN A 11 -4.22 4.06 -0.35
N SER A 12 -5.54 4.05 -0.16
CA SER A 12 -6.49 3.88 -1.26
C SER A 12 -6.78 5.18 -2.00
N GLY A 13 -6.32 6.33 -1.49
CA GLY A 13 -6.48 7.64 -2.13
C GLY A 13 -7.93 8.04 -2.41
N ASN A 14 -8.87 7.59 -1.58
CA ASN A 14 -10.32 7.69 -1.77
C ASN A 14 -10.84 7.06 -3.07
N GLY A 15 -10.01 6.27 -3.76
CA GLY A 15 -10.36 5.49 -4.94
C GLY A 15 -11.02 4.15 -4.61
N ALA A 16 -10.98 3.24 -5.57
CA ALA A 16 -11.72 1.99 -5.50
C ALA A 16 -10.98 0.85 -4.76
N ALA A 17 -9.73 1.01 -4.33
CA ALA A 17 -8.94 -0.07 -3.71
C ALA A 17 -9.49 -0.55 -2.34
N GLY A 18 -10.15 0.34 -1.57
CA GLY A 18 -10.41 0.11 -0.14
C GLY A 18 -11.15 -1.18 0.19
N HIS A 19 -12.27 -1.45 -0.49
CA HIS A 19 -13.08 -2.65 -0.27
C HIS A 19 -12.35 -3.97 -0.57
N VAL A 20 -11.40 -3.97 -1.50
CA VAL A 20 -10.55 -5.15 -1.80
C VAL A 20 -9.58 -5.39 -0.66
N ILE A 21 -8.96 -4.32 -0.13
CA ILE A 21 -8.06 -4.40 1.03
C ILE A 21 -8.80 -4.90 2.27
N ASP A 22 -10.04 -4.47 2.51
CA ASP A 22 -10.89 -4.99 3.59
C ASP A 22 -11.12 -6.51 3.47
N GLU A 23 -11.35 -7.00 2.26
CA GLU A 23 -11.56 -8.43 2.03
C GLU A 23 -10.26 -9.24 2.18
N VAL A 24 -9.13 -8.70 1.74
CA VAL A 24 -7.79 -9.30 1.97
C VAL A 24 -7.50 -9.37 3.46
N GLU A 25 -7.75 -8.29 4.22
CA GLU A 25 -7.56 -8.25 5.67
C GLU A 25 -8.40 -9.31 6.38
N LYS A 26 -9.69 -9.43 6.04
CA LYS A 26 -10.57 -10.49 6.59
C LYS A 26 -10.00 -11.88 6.36
N ARG A 27 -9.50 -12.15 5.14
CA ARG A 27 -8.90 -13.45 4.81
C ARG A 27 -7.60 -13.70 5.56
N PHE A 28 -6.77 -12.67 5.74
CA PHE A 28 -5.55 -12.77 6.53
C PHE A 28 -5.85 -13.09 7.99
N VAL A 29 -6.82 -12.42 8.60
CA VAL A 29 -7.29 -12.71 9.96
C VAL A 29 -7.80 -14.14 10.07
N ALA A 30 -8.67 -14.58 9.15
CA ALA A 30 -9.21 -15.93 9.14
C ALA A 30 -8.12 -17.02 9.00
N ALA A 31 -7.05 -16.73 8.27
CA ALA A 31 -5.92 -17.62 8.07
C ALA A 31 -4.82 -17.51 9.15
N GLY A 32 -4.97 -16.63 10.15
CA GLY A 32 -3.95 -16.38 11.16
C GLY A 32 -2.65 -15.77 10.61
N VAL A 33 -2.72 -15.07 9.48
CA VAL A 33 -1.59 -14.38 8.86
C VAL A 33 -1.27 -13.13 9.71
N PRO A 34 -0.04 -12.97 10.24
CA PRO A 34 0.30 -11.91 11.17
C PRO A 34 0.60 -10.59 10.43
N VAL A 35 -0.37 -10.07 9.68
CA VAL A 35 -0.28 -8.80 8.96
C VAL A 35 -1.28 -7.82 9.54
N THR A 36 -0.85 -6.61 9.83
CA THR A 36 -1.71 -5.49 10.27
C THR A 36 -1.69 -4.39 9.21
N PHE A 37 -2.87 -3.92 8.81
CA PHE A 37 -2.99 -2.80 7.88
C PHE A 37 -3.21 -1.49 8.63
N ILE A 38 -2.43 -0.46 8.25
CA ILE A 38 -2.68 0.94 8.56
C ILE A 38 -3.32 1.57 7.33
N LYS A 39 -4.59 1.97 7.43
CA LYS A 39 -5.38 2.39 6.28
C LYS A 39 -5.42 3.92 6.17
N VAL A 40 -4.97 4.45 5.03
CA VAL A 40 -4.94 5.89 4.72
C VAL A 40 -5.92 6.16 3.57
N HIS A 41 -6.68 7.25 3.67
CA HIS A 41 -7.68 7.68 2.66
C HIS A 41 -8.55 6.54 2.13
N HIS A 42 -8.99 5.69 3.06
CA HIS A 42 -9.47 4.36 2.71
C HIS A 42 -10.91 4.32 2.19
N GLN A 43 -11.76 5.21 2.71
CA GLN A 43 -13.16 5.28 2.31
C GLN A 43 -13.27 5.88 0.91
N PRO A 44 -14.01 5.23 -0.01
CA PRO A 44 -14.17 5.74 -1.37
C PRO A 44 -14.97 7.05 -1.37
N ASP A 45 -14.44 8.06 -2.05
CA ASP A 45 -15.11 9.36 -2.23
C ASP A 45 -14.69 9.98 -3.57
N GLY A 46 -15.64 10.06 -4.51
CA GLY A 46 -15.42 10.60 -5.86
C GLY A 46 -15.18 12.12 -5.91
N HIS A 47 -15.34 12.84 -4.79
CA HIS A 47 -14.94 14.24 -4.68
C HIS A 47 -13.44 14.40 -4.37
N PHE A 48 -12.75 13.31 -4.02
CA PHE A 48 -11.31 13.28 -3.73
C PHE A 48 -10.87 14.38 -2.74
N PRO A 49 -11.35 14.34 -1.47
CA PRO A 49 -11.07 15.38 -0.48
C PRO A 49 -9.57 15.54 -0.16
N ASN A 50 -8.78 14.49 -0.43
CA ASN A 50 -7.33 14.48 -0.23
C ASN A 50 -6.55 14.60 -1.57
N GLY A 51 -7.22 15.05 -2.64
CA GLY A 51 -6.64 15.15 -3.98
C GLY A 51 -6.84 13.89 -4.82
N ILE A 52 -6.73 14.05 -6.15
CA ILE A 52 -6.88 12.94 -7.10
C ILE A 52 -5.77 11.92 -6.84
N PRO A 53 -6.10 10.62 -6.69
CA PRO A 53 -5.12 9.58 -6.39
C PRO A 53 -4.17 9.36 -7.57
N ASN A 54 -3.00 10.00 -7.51
CA ASN A 54 -1.92 9.82 -8.46
C ASN A 54 -0.54 9.83 -7.77
N PRO A 55 -0.12 8.71 -7.15
CA PRO A 55 1.13 8.66 -6.40
C PRO A 55 2.42 8.85 -7.23
N LEU A 56 2.32 8.98 -8.57
CA LEU A 56 3.43 9.48 -9.39
C LEU A 56 3.77 10.94 -9.09
N LEU A 57 2.80 11.73 -8.64
CA LEU A 57 3.01 13.11 -8.23
C LEU A 57 3.60 13.15 -6.82
N PRO A 58 4.76 13.79 -6.60
CA PRO A 58 5.41 13.86 -5.28
C PRO A 58 4.49 14.32 -4.14
N GLU A 59 3.59 15.26 -4.42
CA GLU A 59 2.61 15.78 -3.47
C GLU A 59 1.60 14.72 -2.99
N CYS A 60 1.27 13.73 -3.83
CA CYS A 60 0.36 12.64 -3.48
C CYS A 60 1.04 11.52 -2.67
N ARG A 61 2.37 11.60 -2.45
CA ARG A 61 3.16 10.58 -1.74
C ARG A 61 3.26 10.86 -0.25
N GLN A 62 3.11 12.12 0.15
CA GLN A 62 3.42 12.60 1.49
C GLN A 62 2.62 11.87 2.56
N ASP A 63 1.31 11.72 2.39
CA ASP A 63 0.44 11.07 3.39
C ASP A 63 0.79 9.59 3.61
N THR A 64 1.22 8.89 2.55
CA THR A 64 1.69 7.50 2.68
C THR A 64 3.02 7.44 3.40
N ALA A 65 3.97 8.30 3.02
CA ALA A 65 5.28 8.36 3.65
C ALA A 65 5.17 8.73 5.14
N ASP A 66 4.32 9.70 5.49
CA ASP A 66 4.11 10.13 6.86
C ASP A 66 3.48 9.03 7.70
N ALA A 67 2.48 8.32 7.18
CA ALA A 67 1.90 7.17 7.85
C ALA A 67 2.93 6.04 8.07
N VAL A 68 3.85 5.81 7.12
CA VAL A 68 4.93 4.82 7.30
C VAL A 68 5.83 5.22 8.46
N ARG A 69 6.27 6.49 8.52
CA ARG A 69 7.13 7.00 9.61
C ARG A 69 6.41 6.99 10.95
N GLU A 70 5.18 7.52 11.00
CA GLU A 70 4.38 7.65 12.22
C GLU A 70 4.14 6.28 12.87
N HIS A 71 3.82 5.27 12.06
CA HIS A 71 3.48 3.96 12.57
C HIS A 71 4.67 2.98 12.64
N GLY A 72 5.86 3.38 12.17
CA GLY A 72 6.99 2.48 12.00
C GLY A 72 6.59 1.24 11.21
N ALA A 73 5.97 1.45 10.04
CA ALA A 73 5.50 0.37 9.19
C ALA A 73 6.65 -0.27 8.41
N ASP A 74 6.49 -1.54 8.05
CA ASP A 74 7.50 -2.29 7.28
C ASP A 74 7.54 -1.87 5.81
N MET A 75 6.41 -1.41 5.28
CA MET A 75 6.31 -0.81 3.94
C MET A 75 5.03 0.00 3.82
N GLY A 76 4.99 0.89 2.81
CA GLY A 76 3.78 1.55 2.35
C GLY A 76 3.37 1.11 0.95
N ILE A 77 2.07 1.09 0.69
CA ILE A 77 1.48 0.79 -0.61
C ILE A 77 0.43 1.88 -0.90
N ALA A 78 0.54 2.55 -2.04
CA ALA A 78 -0.47 3.47 -2.53
C ALA A 78 -1.02 2.98 -3.87
N PHE A 79 -2.28 3.31 -4.14
CA PHE A 79 -2.96 3.00 -5.40
C PHE A 79 -3.41 4.27 -6.11
N ASP A 80 -3.61 4.17 -7.43
CA ASP A 80 -4.40 5.16 -8.15
C ASP A 80 -5.92 4.87 -8.07
N GLY A 81 -6.73 5.68 -8.76
CA GLY A 81 -8.19 5.70 -8.56
C GLY A 81 -8.91 4.38 -8.83
N ASP A 82 -8.52 3.65 -9.87
CA ASP A 82 -9.03 2.34 -10.25
C ASP A 82 -8.09 1.18 -9.90
N PHE A 83 -7.03 1.48 -9.14
CA PHE A 83 -6.13 0.53 -8.46
C PHE A 83 -5.43 -0.51 -9.35
N ASP A 84 -5.34 -0.25 -10.67
CA ASP A 84 -4.55 -1.09 -11.57
C ASP A 84 -3.04 -0.79 -11.47
N ARG A 85 -2.68 0.36 -10.89
CA ARG A 85 -1.31 0.73 -10.53
C ARG A 85 -1.14 0.77 -9.01
N CYS A 86 -0.03 0.20 -8.56
CA CYS A 86 0.41 0.28 -7.17
C CYS A 86 1.81 0.86 -7.07
N PHE A 87 2.07 1.52 -5.96
CA PHE A 87 3.29 2.27 -5.68
C PHE A 87 3.80 1.87 -4.31
N MET A 88 5.10 1.59 -4.21
CA MET A 88 5.70 1.02 -3.00
C MET A 88 6.58 2.04 -2.30
N PHE A 89 6.57 1.98 -0.98
CA PHE A 89 7.43 2.75 -0.09
C PHE A 89 8.15 1.79 0.85
N ASP A 90 9.44 1.99 1.09
CA ASP A 90 10.17 1.20 2.08
C ASP A 90 9.88 1.63 3.52
N ASN A 91 10.55 0.99 4.49
CA ASN A 91 10.41 1.27 5.92
C ASN A 91 10.99 2.63 6.35
N ASP A 92 11.83 3.25 5.52
CA ASP A 92 12.35 4.61 5.75
C ASP A 92 11.42 5.66 5.12
N ALA A 93 10.28 5.21 4.57
CA ALA A 93 9.26 5.98 3.89
C ALA A 93 9.73 6.62 2.57
N GLU A 94 10.74 6.02 1.95
CA GLU A 94 11.21 6.42 0.63
C GLU A 94 10.39 5.74 -0.46
N PHE A 95 10.04 6.50 -1.48
CA PHE A 95 9.31 5.99 -2.64
C PHE A 95 10.24 5.12 -3.50
N ILE A 96 9.81 3.90 -3.79
CA ILE A 96 10.56 2.97 -4.64
C ILE A 96 10.15 3.18 -6.09
N GLU A 97 11.13 3.55 -6.92
CA GLU A 97 10.92 3.70 -8.35
C GLU A 97 10.47 2.37 -8.98
N GLY A 98 9.40 2.42 -9.78
CA GLY A 98 8.75 1.24 -10.35
C GLY A 98 9.68 0.34 -11.18
N TYR A 99 10.78 0.88 -11.70
CA TYR A 99 11.80 0.09 -12.40
C TYR A 99 12.36 -1.05 -11.54
N TYR A 100 12.63 -0.81 -10.26
CA TYR A 100 13.17 -1.82 -9.34
C TYR A 100 12.15 -2.91 -9.00
N ILE A 101 10.85 -2.55 -9.00
CA ILE A 101 9.76 -3.48 -8.73
C ILE A 101 9.66 -4.58 -9.80
N VAL A 102 9.99 -4.26 -11.06
CA VAL A 102 9.99 -5.26 -12.15
C VAL A 102 10.96 -6.40 -11.85
N GLY A 103 12.21 -6.08 -11.49
CA GLY A 103 13.22 -7.09 -11.16
C GLY A 103 12.84 -7.91 -9.93
N LEU A 104 12.36 -7.24 -8.88
CA LEU A 104 11.94 -7.88 -7.64
C LEU A 104 10.79 -8.87 -7.86
N LEU A 105 9.74 -8.46 -8.56
CA LEU A 105 8.59 -9.34 -8.86
C LEU A 105 9.00 -10.47 -9.80
N ALA A 106 9.84 -10.21 -10.81
CA ALA A 106 10.34 -11.25 -11.69
C ALA A 106 11.08 -12.34 -10.90
N GLU A 107 11.95 -11.97 -9.97
CA GLU A 107 12.62 -12.93 -9.08
C GLU A 107 11.62 -13.68 -8.21
N ALA A 108 10.70 -12.98 -7.54
CA ALA A 108 9.70 -13.58 -6.66
C ALA A 108 8.79 -14.61 -7.37
N PHE A 109 8.44 -14.37 -8.64
CA PHE A 109 7.63 -15.30 -9.43
C PHE A 109 8.44 -16.47 -10.03
N LEU A 110 9.75 -16.29 -10.24
CA LEU A 110 10.64 -17.35 -10.74
C LEU A 110 11.10 -18.32 -9.64
N GLN A 111 11.21 -17.83 -8.40
CA GLN A 111 11.46 -18.66 -7.23
C GLN A 111 10.17 -19.44 -6.88
N LYS A 112 10.09 -20.71 -7.28
CA LYS A 112 9.02 -21.64 -6.91
C LYS A 112 9.34 -22.40 -5.63
#